data_AF-A0AA97KB33-F1
#
_entry.id   AF-A0AA97KB33-F1
#
_cell.length_a   1.000
_cell.length_b   1.000
_cell.length_c   1.000
_cell.angle_alpha   90.00
_cell.angle_beta   90.00
_cell.angle_gamma   90.00
#
_symmetry.space_group_name_H-M   'P 1'
#
loop_
_entity.id
_entity.type
_entity.pdbx_description
1 polymer ?
#
loop_
_entity_poly.entity_id
_entity_poly.type
_entity_poly.pdbx_seq_one_letter_code
_entity_poly.pdbx_strand_id
1 'polypeptide(L)'
;METRRSLFGRLLGPLCCGLLLFILMLLDGSASSEMYAVDVELKDASNITCLYAKWMMNFSITYESNISEYKNKAFMLPENVRYDGSSCNGTNGPLLAIEFGEGHFWSINFAKTDDTYQGNITFIYNTNDAELFPDAKRKGLITASAKYPLHPIQLHTVFSCHHVDSVKAGNVTNDFWNITLQAFLQNGSLSTAYTYCDKDIVATTAENAVSVPTATTTEPTTAATVTTTTVPTTTTTTTIPTTSSTVCTTTTTTAAASVKTTLSPTPPPTAKTEEKPMTGNYSVNVGTTVCLLASMGLQLNVSKEQVPLIINIQPNTTVVTGNCGKRSADLRLNDRNSTIIDFFFAVKNTSSEKFYLKGVNVTVIRPANGSLYAANNSLSYWDASLGSSYMCKKEETLVVTKGYRIKTFDLRVQPFDVKENKYSTAQECSIDDDTILIPIAVGTALVILIVIIVFAYLIGRRKGYGGYQTL
;
A
#
# COMPACT_ATOMS: atom_id res chain seq x y z
N MET A 1 -25.87 -4.80 57.24
CA MET A 1 -24.83 -3.82 57.58
C MET A 1 -23.49 -4.54 57.47
N GLU A 2 -22.92 -4.66 56.28
CA GLU A 2 -22.22 -3.61 55.50
C GLU A 2 -20.72 -3.59 55.87
N THR A 3 -19.76 -3.57 54.94
CA THR A 3 -19.86 -3.21 53.50
C THR A 3 -18.95 -4.08 52.63
N ARG A 4 -19.36 -4.36 51.38
CA ARG A 4 -18.48 -4.90 50.32
C ARG A 4 -17.28 -3.97 50.07
N ARG A 5 -16.02 -4.44 50.18
CA ARG A 5 -14.86 -3.69 49.62
C ARG A 5 -13.59 -4.50 49.29
N SER A 6 -13.72 -5.64 48.59
CA SER A 6 -12.58 -6.27 47.89
C SER A 6 -13.04 -7.14 46.73
N LEU A 7 -12.81 -6.68 45.48
CA LEU A 7 -12.84 -7.51 44.25
C LEU A 7 -12.48 -6.73 42.96
N PHE A 8 -12.57 -5.40 42.95
CA PHE A 8 -12.33 -4.57 41.76
C PHE A 8 -10.84 -4.26 41.45
N GLY A 9 -9.89 -4.92 42.10
CA GLY A 9 -8.47 -4.55 42.10
C GLY A 9 -7.49 -5.52 41.43
N ARG A 10 -7.95 -6.61 40.79
CA ARG A 10 -7.07 -7.68 40.28
C ARG A 10 -7.41 -8.25 38.90
N LEU A 11 -8.08 -7.50 38.01
CA LEU A 11 -8.40 -7.97 36.64
C LEU A 11 -7.91 -7.06 35.48
N LEU A 12 -7.23 -5.94 35.75
CA LEU A 12 -6.76 -5.01 34.71
C LEU A 12 -5.25 -5.09 34.39
N GLY A 13 -4.50 -5.97 35.06
CA GLY A 13 -3.03 -6.05 34.94
C GLY A 13 -2.49 -6.47 33.57
N PRO A 14 -2.75 -7.71 33.11
CA PRO A 14 -2.07 -8.26 31.93
C PRO A 14 -2.67 -7.79 30.60
N LEU A 15 -4.01 -7.71 30.51
CA LEU A 15 -4.72 -7.40 29.27
C LEU A 15 -4.39 -5.99 28.75
N CYS A 16 -4.31 -5.01 29.64
CA CYS A 16 -4.05 -3.61 29.28
C CYS A 16 -2.62 -3.40 28.78
N CYS A 17 -1.64 -4.12 29.35
CA CYS A 17 -0.24 -4.05 28.94
C CYS A 17 -0.03 -4.71 27.55
N GLY A 18 -0.66 -5.86 27.31
CA GLY A 18 -0.66 -6.51 25.99
C GLY A 18 -1.29 -5.61 24.92
N LEU A 19 -2.40 -4.93 25.24
CA LEU A 19 -3.05 -3.99 24.33
C LEU A 19 -2.18 -2.76 24.04
N LEU A 20 -1.50 -2.20 25.05
CA LEU A 20 -0.57 -1.08 24.84
C LEU A 20 0.63 -1.45 23.96
N LEU A 21 1.19 -2.65 24.12
CA LEU A 21 2.26 -3.14 23.25
C LEU A 21 1.79 -3.36 21.81
N PHE A 22 0.56 -3.86 21.61
CA PHE A 22 -0.05 -3.96 20.29
C PHE A 22 -0.28 -2.58 19.65
N ILE A 23 -0.72 -1.59 20.44
CA ILE A 23 -0.91 -0.21 19.98
C ILE A 23 0.42 0.47 19.67
N LEU A 24 1.50 0.18 20.40
CA LEU A 24 2.84 0.67 20.10
C LEU A 24 3.42 0.05 18.82
N MET A 25 3.20 -1.24 18.57
CA MET A 25 3.54 -1.86 17.27
C MET A 25 2.68 -1.35 16.09
N LEU A 26 1.58 -0.63 16.36
CA LEU A 26 0.79 0.10 15.37
C LEU A 26 1.20 1.59 15.23
N LEU A 27 2.18 2.06 16.02
CA LEU A 27 2.67 3.44 16.02
C LEU A 27 4.10 3.60 15.47
N ASP A 28 4.88 2.52 15.37
CA ASP A 28 6.06 2.49 14.51
C ASP A 28 5.61 2.55 13.05
N GLY A 29 5.47 3.78 12.55
CA GLY A 29 4.83 4.07 11.28
C GLY A 29 5.50 3.35 10.11
N SER A 30 4.78 2.38 9.55
CA SER A 30 5.06 1.84 8.22
C SER A 30 5.01 2.99 7.23
N ALA A 31 6.19 3.49 6.84
CA ALA A 31 6.32 4.54 5.86
C ALA A 31 5.71 4.04 4.55
N SER A 32 4.52 4.52 4.21
CA SER A 32 3.83 4.21 2.97
C SER A 32 4.61 4.84 1.82
N SER A 33 5.59 4.09 1.33
CA SER A 33 6.24 4.31 0.05
C SER A 33 5.17 4.24 -1.02
N GLU A 34 4.76 5.40 -1.51
CA GLU A 34 3.79 5.52 -2.61
C GLU A 34 4.32 4.70 -3.79
N MET A 35 3.59 3.63 -4.11
CA MET A 35 4.09 2.57 -4.98
C MET A 35 3.84 2.94 -6.43
N TYR A 36 4.86 3.44 -7.13
CA TYR A 36 4.77 3.75 -8.55
C TYR A 36 4.95 2.48 -9.39
N ALA A 37 4.12 2.33 -10.42
CA ALA A 37 4.30 1.31 -11.45
C ALA A 37 5.22 1.87 -12.55
N VAL A 38 6.34 1.20 -12.80
CA VAL A 38 7.15 1.42 -13.98
C VAL A 38 6.38 0.88 -15.19
N ASP A 39 6.37 1.61 -16.29
CA ASP A 39 5.61 1.30 -17.50
C ASP A 39 6.46 1.66 -18.73
N VAL A 40 6.96 0.64 -19.45
CA VAL A 40 7.97 0.79 -20.51
C VAL A 40 7.52 0.06 -21.78
N GLU A 41 7.44 0.82 -22.86
CA GLU A 41 7.22 0.33 -24.23
C GLU A 41 8.50 0.53 -25.05
N LEU A 42 9.25 -0.54 -25.29
CA LEU A 42 10.54 -0.51 -25.98
C LEU A 42 10.38 -0.87 -27.46
N LYS A 43 10.83 0.01 -28.35
CA LYS A 43 10.63 -0.09 -29.81
C LYS A 43 11.94 -0.24 -30.56
N ASP A 44 11.88 -0.95 -31.69
CA ASP A 44 13.01 -1.12 -32.60
C ASP A 44 13.19 0.08 -33.54
N ALA A 45 14.19 0.01 -34.42
CA ALA A 45 14.45 1.04 -35.44
C ALA A 45 13.31 1.17 -36.49
N SER A 46 12.38 0.21 -36.53
CA SER A 46 11.17 0.21 -37.36
C SER A 46 9.96 0.83 -36.64
N ASN A 47 10.14 1.31 -35.41
CA ASN A 47 9.09 1.77 -34.49
C ASN A 47 8.08 0.68 -34.08
N ILE A 48 8.50 -0.59 -34.13
CA ILE A 48 7.73 -1.76 -33.69
C ILE A 48 8.13 -2.12 -32.26
N THR A 49 7.15 -2.25 -31.37
CA THR A 49 7.38 -2.64 -29.97
C THR A 49 7.92 -4.07 -29.91
N CYS A 50 9.10 -4.23 -29.31
CA CYS A 50 9.82 -5.51 -29.19
C CYS A 50 9.73 -6.09 -27.77
N LEU A 51 9.52 -5.21 -26.78
CA LEU A 51 9.33 -5.51 -25.38
C LEU A 51 8.33 -4.50 -24.81
N TYR A 52 7.39 -4.99 -24.01
CA TYR A 52 6.53 -4.19 -23.16
C TYR A 52 6.64 -4.74 -21.73
N ALA A 53 6.87 -3.86 -20.77
CA ALA A 53 7.01 -4.22 -19.37
C ALA A 53 6.37 -3.16 -18.48
N LYS A 54 5.32 -3.55 -17.76
CA LYS A 54 4.70 -2.76 -16.69
C LYS A 54 4.76 -3.56 -15.39
N TRP A 55 5.28 -2.98 -14.32
CA TRP A 55 5.39 -3.65 -13.01
C TRP A 55 5.64 -2.68 -11.86
N MET A 56 5.49 -3.15 -10.64
CA MET A 56 5.86 -2.46 -9.41
C MET A 56 6.99 -3.25 -8.73
N MET A 57 7.97 -2.57 -8.12
CA MET A 57 9.09 -3.26 -7.47
C MET A 57 9.68 -2.54 -6.25
N ASN A 58 10.28 -3.34 -5.37
CA ASN A 58 11.08 -2.92 -4.22
C ASN A 58 12.41 -3.69 -4.21
N PHE A 59 13.49 -2.98 -3.88
CA PHE A 59 14.79 -3.58 -3.57
C PHE A 59 14.95 -3.69 -2.06
N SER A 60 15.58 -4.75 -1.58
CA SER A 60 16.06 -4.88 -0.20
C SER A 60 17.50 -5.36 -0.20
N ILE A 61 18.41 -4.55 0.34
CA ILE A 61 19.86 -4.73 0.22
C ILE A 61 20.47 -4.86 1.61
N THR A 62 21.17 -5.97 1.86
CA THR A 62 21.90 -6.19 3.11
C THR A 62 23.39 -5.87 2.93
N TYR A 63 23.88 -4.89 3.69
CA TYR A 63 25.26 -4.40 3.63
C TYR A 63 25.94 -4.41 5.02
N GLU A 64 27.26 -4.42 5.03
CA GLU A 64 28.06 -4.36 6.26
C GLU A 64 28.41 -2.89 6.59
N SER A 65 28.12 -2.47 7.81
CA SER A 65 28.44 -1.13 8.34
C SER A 65 29.88 -1.05 8.88
N ASN A 66 30.40 0.17 9.06
CA ASN A 66 31.75 0.45 9.56
C ASN A 66 32.06 -0.20 10.93
N ILE A 67 31.06 -0.41 11.77
CA ILE A 67 31.15 -1.15 13.05
C ILE A 67 31.03 -2.68 12.89
N SER A 68 31.00 -3.18 11.65
CA SER A 68 30.86 -4.60 11.27
C SER A 68 29.51 -5.25 11.62
N GLU A 69 28.47 -4.45 11.86
CA GLU A 69 27.08 -4.92 11.91
C GLU A 69 26.49 -4.99 10.50
N TYR A 70 25.64 -5.97 10.23
CA TYR A 70 24.87 -6.06 8.99
C TYR A 70 23.56 -5.27 9.10
N LYS A 71 23.29 -4.41 8.12
CA LYS A 71 22.11 -3.55 8.06
C LYS A 71 21.37 -3.79 6.75
N ASN A 72 20.04 -3.71 6.79
CA ASN A 72 19.20 -3.81 5.60
C ASN A 72 18.65 -2.44 5.23
N LYS A 73 18.62 -2.13 3.93
CA LYS A 73 17.99 -0.94 3.37
C LYS A 73 17.04 -1.36 2.26
N ALA A 74 15.80 -0.91 2.35
CA ALA A 74 14.79 -1.11 1.31
C ALA A 74 14.42 0.22 0.65
N PHE A 75 14.19 0.18 -0.66
CA PHE A 75 13.72 1.33 -1.45
C PHE A 75 13.10 0.85 -2.77
N MET A 76 12.23 1.69 -3.34
CA MET A 76 11.58 1.45 -4.63
C MET A 76 12.29 2.22 -5.76
N LEU A 77 11.99 1.89 -7.01
CA LEU A 77 12.36 2.75 -8.14
C LEU A 77 11.61 4.10 -8.05
N PRO A 78 12.21 5.22 -8.51
CA PRO A 78 11.51 6.49 -8.64
C PRO A 78 10.46 6.45 -9.75
N GLU A 79 9.45 7.30 -9.67
CA GLU A 79 8.36 7.42 -10.67
C GLU A 79 8.88 7.60 -12.11
N ASN A 80 9.95 8.39 -12.28
CA ASN A 80 10.52 8.73 -13.58
C ASN A 80 11.90 8.06 -13.77
N VAL A 81 11.90 6.76 -14.02
CA VAL A 81 13.12 6.01 -14.39
C VAL A 81 13.58 6.35 -15.80
N ARG A 82 14.89 6.60 -15.96
CA ARG A 82 15.51 6.70 -17.30
C ARG A 82 15.88 5.31 -17.77
N TYR A 83 15.45 4.95 -18.98
CA TYR A 83 15.70 3.63 -19.57
C TYR A 83 16.51 3.70 -20.88
N ASP A 84 17.26 4.78 -21.08
CA ASP A 84 17.97 5.14 -22.32
C ASP A 84 19.01 4.09 -22.78
N GLY A 85 19.48 3.21 -21.87
CA GLY A 85 20.36 2.08 -22.19
C GLY A 85 19.64 0.81 -22.67
N SER A 86 18.31 0.84 -22.80
CA SER A 86 17.49 -0.29 -23.25
C SER A 86 17.56 -0.48 -24.76
N SER A 87 17.48 -1.73 -25.24
CA SER A 87 17.50 -2.03 -26.67
C SER A 87 16.81 -3.35 -27.01
N CYS A 88 16.15 -3.41 -28.17
CA CYS A 88 15.57 -4.65 -28.70
C CYS A 88 16.63 -5.69 -29.09
N ASN A 89 17.81 -5.22 -29.48
CA ASN A 89 18.87 -5.99 -30.12
C ASN A 89 20.08 -6.16 -29.18
N GLY A 90 19.82 -6.45 -27.90
CA GLY A 90 20.86 -6.88 -26.97
C GLY A 90 21.41 -8.27 -27.35
N THR A 91 22.55 -8.66 -26.74
CA THR A 91 23.37 -9.81 -27.17
C THR A 91 22.61 -11.14 -27.32
N ASN A 92 21.51 -11.33 -26.58
CA ASN A 92 20.67 -12.55 -26.63
C ASN A 92 19.18 -12.25 -26.91
N GLY A 93 18.81 -10.99 -27.14
CA GLY A 93 17.42 -10.51 -27.17
C GLY A 93 17.24 -9.14 -26.49
N PRO A 94 15.99 -8.72 -26.20
CA PRO A 94 15.71 -7.43 -25.60
C PRO A 94 16.37 -7.22 -24.22
N LEU A 95 17.04 -6.09 -24.07
CA LEU A 95 17.57 -5.56 -22.82
C LEU A 95 16.70 -4.40 -22.37
N LEU A 96 16.14 -4.50 -21.16
CA LEU A 96 15.61 -3.37 -20.41
C LEU A 96 16.64 -2.97 -19.37
N ALA A 97 17.09 -1.73 -19.40
CA ALA A 97 18.13 -1.18 -18.52
C ALA A 97 17.68 0.19 -17.99
N ILE A 98 17.79 0.38 -16.67
CA ILE A 98 17.25 1.51 -15.92
C ILE A 98 18.35 2.10 -15.02
N GLU A 99 18.53 3.42 -15.10
CA GLU A 99 19.44 4.20 -14.25
C GLU A 99 18.64 5.07 -13.27
N PHE A 100 19.08 5.13 -12.00
CA PHE A 100 18.41 5.91 -10.96
C PHE A 100 19.34 6.32 -9.81
N GLY A 101 19.00 7.44 -9.15
CA GLY A 101 19.71 7.95 -7.97
C GLY A 101 21.20 8.24 -8.20
N GLU A 102 21.99 8.14 -7.13
CA GLU A 102 23.45 8.37 -7.14
C GLU A 102 24.22 7.18 -7.77
N GLY A 103 23.94 6.87 -9.04
CA GLY A 103 24.65 5.86 -9.81
C GLY A 103 24.26 4.41 -9.52
N HIS A 104 22.97 4.15 -9.25
CA HIS A 104 22.42 2.80 -9.20
C HIS A 104 21.83 2.42 -10.56
N PHE A 105 21.89 1.13 -10.89
CA PHE A 105 21.49 0.58 -12.17
C PHE A 105 20.76 -0.75 -11.97
N TRP A 106 19.59 -0.90 -12.57
CA TRP A 106 18.88 -2.18 -12.66
C TRP A 106 18.63 -2.53 -14.11
N SER A 107 18.77 -3.79 -14.47
CA SER A 107 18.50 -4.27 -15.82
C SER A 107 17.98 -5.70 -15.81
N ILE A 108 17.29 -6.07 -16.89
CA ILE A 108 16.90 -7.43 -17.21
C ILE A 108 17.14 -7.68 -18.70
N ASN A 109 17.97 -8.68 -19.01
CA ASN A 109 18.31 -9.10 -20.37
C ASN A 109 17.57 -10.40 -20.69
N PHE A 110 16.68 -10.38 -21.68
CA PHE A 110 15.88 -11.55 -22.05
C PHE A 110 16.58 -12.38 -23.11
N ALA A 111 16.80 -13.66 -22.81
CA ALA A 111 17.25 -14.67 -23.76
C ALA A 111 16.09 -15.63 -24.09
N LYS A 112 15.93 -15.96 -25.37
CA LYS A 112 14.96 -16.96 -25.82
C LYS A 112 15.60 -18.29 -26.23
N THR A 113 14.80 -19.32 -26.17
CA THR A 113 14.96 -20.65 -26.78
C THR A 113 13.98 -20.77 -27.95
N ASP A 114 13.70 -21.99 -28.42
CA ASP A 114 12.75 -22.22 -29.50
C ASP A 114 11.30 -21.92 -29.07
N ASP A 115 10.89 -22.34 -27.85
CA ASP A 115 9.51 -22.21 -27.34
C ASP A 115 9.35 -21.26 -26.13
N THR A 116 10.43 -20.91 -25.43
CA THR A 116 10.36 -20.14 -24.16
C THR A 116 11.42 -19.05 -24.05
N TYR A 117 11.24 -18.09 -23.15
CA TYR A 117 12.24 -17.07 -22.82
C TYR A 117 12.38 -16.84 -21.31
N GLN A 118 13.55 -16.38 -20.87
CA GLN A 118 13.83 -16.06 -19.48
C GLN A 118 14.74 -14.83 -19.40
N GLY A 119 14.50 -13.97 -18.41
CA GLY A 119 15.34 -12.82 -18.11
C GLY A 119 16.52 -13.19 -17.21
N ASN A 120 17.64 -12.47 -17.39
CA ASN A 120 18.73 -12.41 -16.43
C ASN A 120 18.81 -10.98 -15.90
N ILE A 121 18.43 -10.79 -14.64
CA ILE A 121 18.56 -9.51 -13.93
C ILE A 121 20.03 -9.24 -13.67
N THR A 122 20.47 -8.01 -13.87
CA THR A 122 21.72 -7.48 -13.31
C THR A 122 21.46 -6.14 -12.64
N PHE A 123 21.81 -6.08 -11.36
CA PHE A 123 21.63 -4.93 -10.48
C PHE A 123 23.00 -4.47 -9.98
N ILE A 124 23.24 -3.16 -10.02
CA ILE A 124 24.47 -2.53 -9.55
C ILE A 124 24.06 -1.40 -8.60
N TYR A 125 24.51 -1.46 -7.36
CA TYR A 125 24.26 -0.42 -6.37
C TYR A 125 25.56 0.24 -5.90
N ASN A 126 25.50 1.54 -5.67
CA ASN A 126 26.63 2.37 -5.27
C ASN A 126 26.63 2.56 -3.75
N THR A 127 27.53 1.89 -3.01
CA THR A 127 27.62 2.07 -1.56
C THR A 127 28.34 3.36 -1.14
N ASN A 128 28.72 4.23 -2.09
CA ASN A 128 29.10 5.61 -1.82
C ASN A 128 27.89 6.54 -1.62
N ASP A 129 26.70 6.16 -2.08
CA ASP A 129 25.46 6.88 -1.80
C ASP A 129 25.28 7.01 -0.28
N ALA A 130 25.31 8.24 0.22
CA ALA A 130 25.27 8.53 1.65
C ALA A 130 23.84 8.66 2.21
N GLU A 131 22.81 8.73 1.36
CA GLU A 131 21.40 8.71 1.80
C GLU A 131 20.95 7.27 2.05
N LEU A 132 21.31 6.35 1.14
CA LEU A 132 21.02 4.93 1.25
C LEU A 132 22.03 4.19 2.15
N PHE A 133 23.33 4.45 1.98
CA PHE A 133 24.42 3.67 2.60
C PHE A 133 25.44 4.53 3.40
N PRO A 134 24.99 5.41 4.33
CA PRO A 134 25.85 6.37 5.03
C PRO A 134 27.07 5.73 5.70
N ASP A 135 26.87 4.60 6.38
CA ASP A 135 27.85 3.91 7.21
C ASP A 135 28.47 2.66 6.58
N ALA A 136 28.22 2.39 5.28
CA ALA A 136 28.73 1.17 4.63
C ALA A 136 30.26 1.06 4.63
N LYS A 137 30.78 -0.06 5.14
CA LYS A 137 32.20 -0.39 5.30
C LYS A 137 32.91 -0.61 3.96
N ARG A 138 32.27 -1.35 3.06
CA ARG A 138 32.68 -1.46 1.66
C ARG A 138 32.10 -0.28 0.89
N LYS A 139 32.98 0.48 0.22
CA LYS A 139 32.63 1.58 -0.69
C LYS A 139 32.88 1.17 -2.15
N GLY A 140 32.19 1.82 -3.10
CA GLY A 140 32.23 1.49 -4.53
C GLY A 140 30.92 0.91 -5.09
N LEU A 141 30.95 0.51 -6.36
CA LEU A 141 29.86 -0.20 -7.03
C LEU A 141 29.88 -1.69 -6.64
N ILE A 142 28.71 -2.29 -6.44
CA ILE A 142 28.54 -3.72 -6.18
C ILE A 142 27.49 -4.29 -7.13
N THR A 143 27.91 -5.25 -7.96
CA THR A 143 27.06 -5.96 -8.93
C THR A 143 26.50 -7.25 -8.34
N ALA A 144 25.23 -7.53 -8.62
CA ALA A 144 24.57 -8.82 -8.35
C ALA A 144 23.64 -9.19 -9.52
N SER A 145 23.49 -10.49 -9.80
CA SER A 145 22.66 -10.99 -10.90
C SER A 145 21.83 -12.21 -10.48
N ALA A 146 20.67 -12.40 -11.11
CA ALA A 146 19.80 -13.57 -10.90
C ALA A 146 18.86 -13.79 -12.11
N LYS A 147 18.43 -15.03 -12.34
CA LYS A 147 17.41 -15.35 -13.35
C LYS A 147 16.01 -14.97 -12.88
N TYR A 148 15.18 -14.41 -13.78
CA TYR A 148 13.80 -14.04 -13.49
C TYR A 148 12.89 -14.11 -14.74
N PRO A 149 11.63 -14.56 -14.63
CA PRO A 149 11.06 -15.31 -13.51
C PRO A 149 11.73 -16.68 -13.33
N LEU A 150 11.41 -17.38 -12.23
CA LEU A 150 12.03 -18.66 -11.87
C LEU A 150 11.85 -19.73 -12.97
N HIS A 151 10.63 -19.85 -13.47
CA HIS A 151 10.25 -20.71 -14.59
C HIS A 151 10.28 -19.90 -15.91
N PRO A 152 10.80 -20.45 -17.03
CA PRO A 152 10.75 -19.76 -18.32
C PRO A 152 9.32 -19.43 -18.78
N ILE A 153 9.14 -18.26 -19.37
CA ILE A 153 7.87 -17.79 -19.92
C ILE A 153 7.71 -18.40 -21.32
N GLN A 154 6.51 -18.85 -21.69
CA GLN A 154 6.25 -19.32 -23.06
C GLN A 154 6.35 -18.15 -24.06
N LEU A 155 6.85 -18.41 -25.26
CA LEU A 155 6.79 -17.40 -26.32
C LEU A 155 5.34 -17.13 -26.72
N HIS A 156 5.08 -15.91 -27.17
CA HIS A 156 3.75 -15.44 -27.58
C HIS A 156 2.69 -15.41 -26.47
N THR A 157 3.10 -15.34 -25.20
CA THR A 157 2.21 -15.02 -24.06
C THR A 157 2.63 -13.74 -23.34
N VAL A 158 1.68 -13.14 -22.62
CA VAL A 158 1.95 -12.09 -21.63
C VAL A 158 2.21 -12.77 -20.28
N PHE A 159 3.37 -12.53 -19.68
CA PHE A 159 3.64 -12.91 -18.29
C PHE A 159 2.90 -11.97 -17.34
N SER A 160 2.12 -12.55 -16.44
CA SER A 160 1.30 -11.83 -15.45
C SER A 160 1.59 -12.33 -14.04
N CYS A 161 1.75 -11.40 -13.10
CA CYS A 161 1.91 -11.72 -11.67
C CYS A 161 1.39 -10.56 -10.81
N HIS A 162 0.24 -10.74 -10.18
CA HIS A 162 -0.38 -9.72 -9.33
C HIS A 162 0.23 -9.71 -7.94
N HIS A 163 0.46 -10.90 -7.37
CA HIS A 163 1.07 -11.07 -6.05
C HIS A 163 2.58 -10.83 -6.07
N VAL A 164 3.17 -10.65 -4.87
CA VAL A 164 4.61 -10.44 -4.72
C VAL A 164 5.39 -11.71 -5.05
N ASP A 165 6.29 -11.59 -6.02
CA ASP A 165 7.27 -12.60 -6.40
C ASP A 165 8.70 -12.06 -6.17
N SER A 166 9.49 -12.79 -5.38
CA SER A 166 10.76 -12.31 -4.82
C SER A 166 11.93 -13.13 -5.36
N VAL A 167 12.95 -12.45 -5.91
CA VAL A 167 14.19 -13.07 -6.40
C VAL A 167 15.43 -12.51 -5.72
N LYS A 168 16.30 -13.40 -5.25
CA LYS A 168 17.52 -13.06 -4.52
C LYS A 168 18.75 -13.10 -5.44
N ALA A 169 19.36 -11.93 -5.64
CA ALA A 169 20.63 -11.74 -6.32
C ALA A 169 21.72 -11.43 -5.27
N GLY A 170 22.44 -12.45 -4.80
CA GLY A 170 23.47 -12.28 -3.77
C GLY A 170 22.93 -11.68 -2.46
N ASN A 171 23.34 -10.46 -2.14
CA ASN A 171 22.89 -9.71 -0.96
C ASN A 171 21.64 -8.84 -1.20
N VAL A 172 21.06 -8.89 -2.41
CA VAL A 172 19.91 -8.09 -2.83
C VAL A 172 18.70 -8.99 -3.04
N THR A 173 17.59 -8.70 -2.38
CA THR A 173 16.27 -9.20 -2.76
C THR A 173 15.61 -8.17 -3.68
N ASN A 174 15.00 -8.64 -4.76
CA ASN A 174 14.18 -7.84 -5.66
C ASN A 174 12.76 -8.41 -5.56
N ASP A 175 11.82 -7.61 -5.08
CA ASP A 175 10.41 -7.98 -4.96
C ASP A 175 9.63 -7.33 -6.11
N PHE A 176 8.87 -8.11 -6.86
CA PHE A 176 8.07 -7.67 -8.02
C PHE A 176 6.59 -7.99 -7.80
N TRP A 177 5.68 -7.11 -8.22
CA TRP A 177 4.23 -7.35 -8.22
C TRP A 177 3.52 -6.50 -9.27
N ASN A 178 2.23 -6.77 -9.52
CA ASN A 178 1.43 -6.17 -10.59
C ASN A 178 2.15 -6.16 -11.96
N ILE A 179 2.81 -7.27 -12.27
CA ILE A 179 3.61 -7.48 -13.47
C ILE A 179 2.70 -7.75 -14.66
N THR A 180 2.94 -7.04 -15.77
CA THR A 180 2.47 -7.34 -17.12
C THR A 180 3.67 -7.20 -18.06
N LEU A 181 4.26 -8.32 -18.46
CA LEU A 181 5.52 -8.37 -19.19
C LEU A 181 5.39 -9.23 -20.45
N GLN A 182 5.82 -8.72 -21.59
CA GLN A 182 6.08 -9.53 -22.78
C GLN A 182 7.39 -9.07 -23.44
N ALA A 183 8.26 -10.01 -23.77
CA ALA A 183 9.42 -9.79 -24.62
C ALA A 183 9.25 -10.55 -25.94
N PHE A 184 10.01 -10.17 -26.97
CA PHE A 184 9.92 -10.74 -28.32
C PHE A 184 8.51 -10.63 -28.93
N LEU A 185 7.85 -9.47 -28.75
CA LEU A 185 6.55 -9.20 -29.37
C LEU A 185 6.65 -9.35 -30.90
N GLN A 186 5.63 -9.98 -31.50
CA GLN A 186 5.44 -9.97 -32.94
C GLN A 186 4.52 -8.82 -33.32
N ASN A 187 4.88 -8.09 -34.39
CA ASN A 187 4.08 -7.00 -34.96
C ASN A 187 3.72 -5.85 -33.98
N GLY A 188 4.46 -5.69 -32.87
CA GLY A 188 4.29 -4.57 -31.93
C GLY A 188 3.10 -4.68 -30.96
N SER A 189 2.35 -5.78 -30.99
CA SER A 189 1.13 -5.96 -30.18
C SER A 189 1.33 -6.99 -29.07
N LEU A 190 0.71 -6.74 -27.90
CA LEU A 190 0.62 -7.72 -26.83
C LEU A 190 -0.22 -8.94 -27.25
N SER A 191 0.12 -10.10 -26.70
CA SER A 191 -0.66 -11.33 -26.89
C SER A 191 -1.97 -11.31 -26.11
N THR A 192 -2.95 -12.08 -26.60
CA THR A 192 -4.19 -12.40 -25.86
C THR A 192 -4.04 -13.63 -24.96
N ALA A 193 -2.94 -14.38 -25.09
CA ALA A 193 -2.62 -15.53 -24.25
C ALA A 193 -1.71 -15.11 -23.07
N TYR A 194 -1.86 -15.75 -21.93
CA TYR A 194 -1.17 -15.40 -20.69
C TYR A 194 -0.37 -16.57 -20.09
N THR A 195 0.70 -16.23 -19.38
CA THR A 195 1.43 -17.15 -18.49
C THR A 195 1.48 -16.52 -17.10
N TYR A 196 0.87 -17.18 -16.12
CA TYR A 196 0.79 -16.67 -14.75
C TYR A 196 1.97 -17.16 -13.91
N CYS A 197 2.41 -16.35 -12.95
CA CYS A 197 3.36 -16.77 -11.92
C CYS A 197 2.71 -17.73 -10.91
N ASP A 198 3.53 -18.57 -10.27
CA ASP A 198 3.06 -19.56 -9.28
C ASP A 198 2.31 -18.92 -8.09
N LYS A 199 2.58 -17.64 -7.79
CA LYS A 199 1.97 -16.89 -6.69
C LYS A 199 0.46 -16.67 -6.90
N ASP A 200 0.06 -16.28 -8.12
CA ASP A 200 -1.34 -16.05 -8.48
C ASP A 200 -2.13 -17.37 -8.52
N ILE A 201 -1.49 -18.46 -8.98
CA ILE A 201 -2.09 -19.80 -9.06
C ILE A 201 -2.40 -20.36 -7.66
N VAL A 202 -1.46 -20.21 -6.71
CA VAL A 202 -1.66 -20.65 -5.32
C VAL A 202 -2.73 -19.80 -4.61
N ALA A 203 -2.76 -18.48 -4.84
CA ALA A 203 -3.81 -17.61 -4.28
C ALA A 203 -5.22 -18.02 -4.73
N THR A 204 -5.42 -18.22 -6.03
CA THR A 204 -6.70 -18.66 -6.62
C THR A 204 -7.17 -20.02 -6.07
N THR A 205 -6.21 -20.89 -5.73
CA THR A 205 -6.49 -22.21 -5.15
C THR A 205 -6.90 -22.12 -3.68
N ALA A 206 -6.36 -21.16 -2.92
CA ALA A 206 -6.72 -20.93 -1.51
C ALA A 206 -8.13 -20.34 -1.36
N GLU A 207 -8.53 -19.44 -2.26
CA GLU A 207 -9.85 -18.80 -2.24
C GLU A 207 -10.98 -19.80 -2.58
N ASN A 208 -10.76 -20.69 -3.56
CA ASN A 208 -11.72 -21.73 -3.95
C ASN A 208 -11.69 -23.00 -3.07
N ALA A 209 -10.89 -23.05 -2.00
CA ALA A 209 -10.73 -24.24 -1.16
C ALA A 209 -11.92 -24.53 -0.21
N VAL A 210 -13.01 -23.75 -0.27
CA VAL A 210 -14.19 -23.93 0.58
C VAL A 210 -15.29 -24.70 -0.14
N SER A 211 -15.71 -25.83 0.44
CA SER A 211 -16.94 -26.60 0.14
C SER A 211 -16.99 -27.58 -1.05
N VAL A 212 -16.10 -28.58 -1.07
CA VAL A 212 -16.44 -29.92 -1.58
C VAL A 212 -15.99 -31.01 -0.60
N PRO A 213 -16.86 -31.97 -0.19
CA PRO A 213 -16.45 -33.10 0.63
C PRO A 213 -15.77 -34.19 -0.22
N THR A 214 -14.48 -34.44 0.02
CA THR A 214 -13.72 -35.47 -0.70
C THR A 214 -14.20 -36.88 -0.38
N ALA A 215 -14.64 -37.62 -1.40
CA ALA A 215 -14.87 -39.06 -1.31
C ALA A 215 -13.54 -39.81 -1.50
N THR A 216 -13.22 -40.73 -0.58
CA THR A 216 -11.98 -41.52 -0.64
C THR A 216 -12.00 -42.53 -1.78
N THR A 217 -10.88 -42.65 -2.52
CA THR A 217 -10.57 -43.79 -3.41
C THR A 217 -9.07 -44.04 -3.35
N THR A 218 -8.66 -45.30 -3.50
CA THR A 218 -7.35 -45.82 -3.08
C THR A 218 -6.45 -46.27 -4.24
N GLU A 219 -5.15 -46.35 -3.92
CA GLU A 219 -4.07 -47.04 -4.66
C GLU A 219 -3.56 -46.44 -5.99
N PRO A 220 -2.33 -46.79 -6.44
CA PRO A 220 -1.21 -47.40 -5.70
C PRO A 220 0.11 -46.60 -5.81
N THR A 221 0.93 -46.65 -4.76
CA THR A 221 2.29 -46.07 -4.75
C THR A 221 3.30 -47.05 -5.37
N THR A 222 4.05 -46.63 -6.39
CA THR A 222 5.28 -47.34 -6.82
C THR A 222 6.46 -46.88 -5.98
N ALA A 223 7.23 -47.84 -5.43
CA ALA A 223 8.36 -47.55 -4.56
C ALA A 223 9.69 -47.39 -5.32
N ALA A 224 10.56 -46.50 -4.84
CA ALA A 224 11.98 -46.45 -5.18
C ALA A 224 12.80 -46.23 -3.91
N THR A 225 13.69 -47.16 -3.58
CA THR A 225 14.45 -47.20 -2.32
C THR A 225 15.88 -46.71 -2.51
N VAL A 226 16.34 -45.76 -1.69
CA VAL A 226 17.77 -45.51 -1.46
C VAL A 226 18.03 -45.25 0.03
N THR A 227 18.80 -46.15 0.63
CA THR A 227 19.40 -46.07 1.99
C THR A 227 20.85 -45.53 1.84
N THR A 228 21.63 -45.00 2.80
CA THR A 228 21.82 -45.36 4.22
C THR A 228 22.70 -44.33 4.98
N THR A 229 22.59 -44.27 6.33
CA THR A 229 23.63 -43.85 7.33
C THR A 229 24.19 -42.40 7.30
N THR A 230 24.76 -41.81 8.38
CA THR A 230 25.08 -42.23 9.78
C THR A 230 24.99 -40.99 10.71
N VAL A 231 24.28 -41.01 11.85
CA VAL A 231 24.73 -41.26 13.26
C VAL A 231 25.34 -40.01 13.99
N PRO A 232 25.10 -39.80 15.33
CA PRO A 232 25.01 -38.46 15.92
C PRO A 232 26.04 -38.14 17.04
N THR A 233 25.91 -36.99 17.72
CA THR A 233 26.57 -36.68 19.01
C THR A 233 25.69 -35.76 19.87
N THR A 234 25.73 -35.96 21.20
CA THR A 234 24.97 -35.21 22.22
C THR A 234 25.92 -34.72 23.31
N THR A 235 25.79 -33.48 23.81
CA THR A 235 26.32 -33.12 25.14
C THR A 235 25.58 -31.94 25.80
N THR A 236 25.28 -32.09 27.09
CA THR A 236 24.75 -31.07 28.01
C THR A 236 25.91 -30.40 28.77
N THR A 237 25.75 -29.19 29.33
CA THR A 237 26.44 -28.74 30.57
C THR A 237 25.76 -27.52 31.21
N THR A 238 25.84 -27.42 32.54
CA THR A 238 25.23 -26.40 33.42
C THR A 238 26.30 -25.50 34.04
N THR A 239 26.03 -24.23 34.36
CA THR A 239 26.75 -23.51 35.46
C THR A 239 26.04 -22.24 35.96
N ILE A 240 26.36 -21.87 37.21
CA ILE A 240 25.85 -20.79 38.10
C ILE A 240 27.05 -20.45 39.03
N PRO A 241 27.43 -19.20 39.39
CA PRO A 241 26.60 -18.14 40.02
C PRO A 241 26.75 -16.74 39.30
N THR A 242 26.76 -15.50 39.84
CA THR A 242 27.00 -14.94 41.20
C THR A 242 26.39 -13.52 41.40
N THR A 243 26.62 -12.96 42.59
CA THR A 243 26.14 -11.71 43.25
C THR A 243 26.77 -10.38 42.81
N SER A 244 26.07 -9.26 43.09
CA SER A 244 26.64 -8.12 43.87
C SER A 244 25.53 -7.25 44.51
N SER A 245 25.86 -6.36 45.46
CA SER A 245 24.90 -5.55 46.23
C SER A 245 25.44 -4.20 46.75
N THR A 246 24.58 -3.18 46.80
CA THR A 246 24.72 -1.90 47.57
C THR A 246 23.33 -1.24 47.58
N VAL A 247 22.58 -1.06 48.68
CA VAL A 247 22.82 -0.34 49.96
C VAL A 247 22.87 1.18 49.82
N CYS A 248 21.76 1.85 50.19
CA CYS A 248 21.80 3.08 51.01
C CYS A 248 20.44 3.36 51.69
N THR A 249 20.49 3.96 52.89
CA THR A 249 19.35 4.38 53.75
C THR A 249 19.04 5.88 53.52
N THR A 250 18.03 6.58 54.07
CA THR A 250 17.24 6.44 55.31
C THR A 250 15.86 7.16 55.23
N THR A 251 15.03 6.96 56.27
CA THR A 251 13.84 7.71 56.78
C THR A 251 13.52 9.14 56.25
N THR A 252 12.28 9.67 56.32
CA THR A 252 11.47 9.83 57.56
C THR A 252 9.97 10.14 57.34
N THR A 253 9.15 9.90 58.37
CA THR A 253 7.75 10.33 58.64
C THR A 253 7.58 11.88 58.66
N THR A 254 6.39 12.52 58.69
CA THR A 254 5.07 12.19 59.29
C THR A 254 3.91 12.86 58.51
N ALA A 255 2.65 12.47 58.78
CA ALA A 255 1.44 13.04 58.16
C ALA A 255 0.72 14.12 59.00
N ALA A 256 -0.11 14.94 58.34
CA ALA A 256 -1.19 15.74 58.91
C ALA A 256 -2.34 15.87 57.88
N ALA A 257 -3.58 16.08 58.31
CA ALA A 257 -4.75 16.08 57.41
C ALA A 257 -5.87 17.03 57.87
N SER A 258 -6.56 17.67 56.91
CA SER A 258 -7.83 18.36 57.15
C SER A 258 -8.76 18.36 55.93
N VAL A 259 -9.85 17.60 56.04
CA VAL A 259 -11.26 17.94 55.74
C VAL A 259 -11.61 18.67 54.42
N LYS A 260 -12.65 18.14 53.74
CA LYS A 260 -13.23 18.65 52.48
C LYS A 260 -14.07 19.91 52.66
N THR A 261 -14.22 20.69 51.59
CA THR A 261 -15.50 21.30 51.20
C THR A 261 -15.64 21.22 49.68
N THR A 262 -16.81 20.86 49.17
CA THR A 262 -17.06 20.60 47.74
C THR A 262 -17.72 21.79 47.06
N LEU A 263 -17.15 22.24 45.95
CA LEU A 263 -17.83 23.06 44.93
C LEU A 263 -18.01 22.24 43.65
N SER A 264 -19.04 22.57 42.87
CA SER A 264 -19.45 21.78 41.71
C SER A 264 -18.41 21.83 40.58
N PRO A 265 -18.10 20.71 39.91
CA PRO A 265 -17.19 20.71 38.76
C PRO A 265 -17.85 21.45 37.59
N THR A 266 -17.20 22.53 37.14
CA THR A 266 -17.42 23.07 35.79
C THR A 266 -17.02 21.99 34.79
N PRO A 267 -17.79 21.75 33.71
CA PRO A 267 -17.44 20.72 32.73
C PRO A 267 -16.05 21.01 32.12
N PRO A 268 -15.16 20.00 32.01
CA PRO A 268 -13.90 20.15 31.31
C PRO A 268 -14.12 20.60 29.85
N PRO A 269 -13.17 21.33 29.24
CA PRO A 269 -13.30 21.80 27.87
C PRO A 269 -13.50 20.61 26.92
N THR A 270 -14.53 20.70 26.07
CA THR A 270 -14.83 19.68 25.07
C THR A 270 -13.60 19.44 24.19
N ALA A 271 -13.19 18.18 24.04
CA ALA A 271 -12.11 17.82 23.13
C ALA A 271 -12.44 18.35 21.73
N LYS A 272 -11.50 19.09 21.13
CA LYS A 272 -11.70 19.70 19.82
C LYS A 272 -11.84 18.61 18.76
N THR A 273 -13.07 18.32 18.36
CA THR A 273 -13.36 17.50 17.17
C THR A 273 -12.60 18.08 15.98
N GLU A 274 -11.91 17.22 15.23
CA GLU A 274 -11.19 17.65 14.05
C GLU A 274 -12.20 18.12 12.98
N GLU A 275 -12.21 19.41 12.71
CA GLU A 275 -13.31 20.07 12.01
C GLU A 275 -13.19 19.84 10.49
N LYS A 276 -14.04 18.94 9.98
CA LYS A 276 -14.21 18.64 8.56
C LYS A 276 -14.34 19.95 7.77
N PRO A 277 -13.53 20.18 6.71
CA PRO A 277 -13.57 21.43 5.96
C PRO A 277 -14.94 21.63 5.28
N MET A 278 -15.36 22.90 5.20
CA MET A 278 -16.63 23.29 4.59
C MET A 278 -16.66 22.92 3.09
N THR A 279 -17.67 22.16 2.69
CA THR A 279 -17.89 21.77 1.29
C THR A 279 -18.25 22.99 0.44
N GLY A 280 -17.36 23.37 -0.47
CA GLY A 280 -17.57 24.45 -1.42
C GLY A 280 -18.23 23.97 -2.70
N ASN A 281 -18.89 24.89 -3.41
CA ASN A 281 -19.41 24.69 -4.76
C ASN A 281 -18.69 25.65 -5.71
N TYR A 282 -18.04 25.09 -6.73
CA TYR A 282 -17.19 25.80 -7.68
C TYR A 282 -17.68 25.51 -9.11
N SER A 283 -17.59 26.51 -9.98
CA SER A 283 -18.01 26.39 -11.38
C SER A 283 -17.06 27.16 -12.29
N VAL A 284 -16.76 26.58 -13.45
CA VAL A 284 -15.97 27.23 -14.51
C VAL A 284 -16.87 27.39 -15.72
N ASN A 285 -16.81 28.59 -16.33
CA ASN A 285 -17.69 28.98 -17.44
C ASN A 285 -16.86 29.34 -18.67
N VAL A 286 -17.27 28.85 -19.84
CA VAL A 286 -16.80 29.34 -21.14
C VAL A 286 -17.89 30.22 -21.73
N GLY A 287 -17.70 31.53 -21.65
CA GLY A 287 -18.76 32.51 -21.94
C GLY A 287 -19.91 32.38 -20.94
N THR A 288 -21.13 32.15 -21.44
CA THR A 288 -22.34 31.96 -20.63
C THR A 288 -22.59 30.51 -20.19
N THR A 289 -21.79 29.55 -20.66
CA THR A 289 -22.03 28.12 -20.46
C THR A 289 -21.11 27.56 -19.38
N VAL A 290 -21.68 26.92 -18.35
CA VAL A 290 -20.89 26.16 -17.36
C VAL A 290 -20.28 24.95 -18.05
N CYS A 291 -18.98 24.72 -17.87
CA CYS A 291 -18.22 23.64 -18.49
C CYS A 291 -17.48 22.75 -17.47
N LEU A 292 -17.43 23.16 -16.21
CA LEU A 292 -16.96 22.34 -15.09
C LEU A 292 -17.78 22.67 -13.85
N LEU A 293 -18.27 21.65 -13.17
CA LEU A 293 -18.86 21.73 -11.84
C LEU A 293 -18.03 20.91 -10.85
N ALA A 294 -17.77 21.47 -9.67
CA ALA A 294 -17.10 20.80 -8.58
C ALA A 294 -17.74 21.16 -7.23
N SER A 295 -18.01 20.16 -6.41
CA SER A 295 -18.54 20.29 -5.06
C SER A 295 -17.59 19.50 -4.15
N MET A 296 -16.81 20.16 -3.31
CA MET A 296 -15.84 19.50 -2.44
C MET A 296 -15.37 20.39 -1.29
N GLY A 297 -15.25 19.80 -0.10
CA GLY A 297 -14.46 20.35 1.00
C GLY A 297 -13.00 19.93 0.81
N LEU A 298 -12.05 20.81 1.09
CA LEU A 298 -10.63 20.59 0.83
C LEU A 298 -9.77 20.94 2.05
N GLN A 299 -8.87 20.04 2.42
CA GLN A 299 -7.82 20.28 3.42
C GLN A 299 -6.46 19.92 2.84
N LEU A 300 -5.59 20.91 2.70
CA LEU A 300 -4.20 20.77 2.30
C LEU A 300 -3.33 20.54 3.54
N ASN A 301 -2.48 19.52 3.53
CA ASN A 301 -1.48 19.24 4.55
C ASN A 301 -0.07 19.31 3.92
N VAL A 302 0.79 20.19 4.45
CA VAL A 302 2.16 20.44 3.97
C VAL A 302 3.18 20.07 5.05
N SER A 303 3.83 18.93 4.87
CA SER A 303 4.79 18.33 5.82
C SER A 303 6.25 18.60 5.46
N LYS A 304 6.56 19.81 4.94
CA LYS A 304 7.92 20.18 4.49
C LYS A 304 8.81 20.76 5.61
N GLU A 305 8.26 21.01 6.79
CA GLU A 305 8.95 21.63 7.95
C GLU A 305 8.67 20.82 9.22
N GLN A 306 9.39 21.09 10.33
CA GLN A 306 9.29 20.35 11.61
C GLN A 306 7.87 20.26 12.21
N VAL A 307 6.93 21.08 11.77
CA VAL A 307 5.51 21.03 12.13
C VAL A 307 4.70 21.00 10.83
N PRO A 308 3.78 20.04 10.64
CA PRO A 308 2.95 19.99 9.43
C PRO A 308 1.96 21.16 9.39
N LEU A 309 1.93 21.87 8.27
CA LEU A 309 1.04 23.01 8.03
C LEU A 309 -0.26 22.51 7.41
N ILE A 310 -1.33 22.48 8.20
CA ILE A 310 -2.68 22.10 7.77
C ILE A 310 -3.49 23.37 7.43
N ILE A 311 -4.08 23.40 6.23
CA ILE A 311 -4.86 24.51 5.68
C ILE A 311 -6.20 23.94 5.18
N ASN A 312 -7.29 24.22 5.89
CA ASN A 312 -8.64 24.05 5.34
C ASN A 312 -8.88 25.19 4.32
N ILE A 313 -9.24 24.84 3.09
CA ILE A 313 -9.66 25.81 2.08
C ILE A 313 -11.07 26.30 2.45
N GLN A 314 -11.27 27.61 2.48
CA GLN A 314 -12.56 28.19 2.86
C GLN A 314 -13.33 28.70 1.63
N PRO A 315 -14.46 28.09 1.24
CA PRO A 315 -15.16 28.42 0.00
C PRO A 315 -15.62 29.89 -0.12
N ASN A 316 -15.89 30.56 1.01
CA ASN A 316 -16.32 31.96 1.03
C ASN A 316 -15.19 32.99 0.84
N THR A 317 -13.92 32.56 0.92
CA THR A 317 -12.74 33.39 0.61
C THR A 317 -11.95 32.88 -0.61
N THR A 318 -12.49 31.88 -1.31
CA THR A 318 -11.90 31.26 -2.50
C THR A 318 -12.39 31.93 -3.78
N VAL A 319 -11.47 32.52 -4.54
CA VAL A 319 -11.74 32.98 -5.91
C VAL A 319 -11.58 31.79 -6.87
N VAL A 320 -12.61 31.51 -7.65
CA VAL A 320 -12.62 30.44 -8.66
C VAL A 320 -12.24 31.01 -10.03
N THR A 321 -11.34 30.33 -10.72
CA THR A 321 -10.98 30.57 -12.13
C THR A 321 -10.76 29.24 -12.83
N GLY A 322 -10.64 29.23 -14.15
CA GLY A 322 -10.34 28.02 -14.91
C GLY A 322 -10.66 28.16 -16.40
N ASN A 323 -10.45 27.10 -17.17
CA ASN A 323 -10.84 27.01 -18.58
C ASN A 323 -11.29 25.59 -18.94
N CYS A 324 -12.00 25.44 -20.07
CA CYS A 324 -12.41 24.15 -20.62
C CYS A 324 -12.18 24.08 -22.14
N GLY A 325 -11.27 23.22 -22.57
CA GLY A 325 -11.15 22.75 -23.94
C GLY A 325 -11.85 21.40 -24.15
N LYS A 326 -11.83 20.88 -25.39
CA LYS A 326 -12.52 19.63 -25.76
C LYS A 326 -11.98 18.35 -25.08
N ARG A 327 -10.73 18.36 -24.60
CA ARG A 327 -10.06 17.19 -23.98
C ARG A 327 -9.27 17.51 -22.71
N SER A 328 -9.26 18.76 -22.29
CA SER A 328 -8.47 19.28 -21.17
C SER A 328 -9.22 20.44 -20.51
N ALA A 329 -9.41 20.40 -19.20
CA ALA A 329 -10.06 21.46 -18.43
C ALA A 329 -9.31 21.68 -17.11
N ASP A 330 -9.40 22.88 -16.56
CA ASP A 330 -8.74 23.26 -15.32
C ASP A 330 -9.69 23.98 -14.37
N LEU A 331 -9.55 23.69 -13.07
CA LEU A 331 -10.22 24.37 -11.97
C LEU A 331 -9.16 24.94 -11.04
N ARG A 332 -9.01 26.26 -11.02
CA ARG A 332 -8.10 26.99 -10.16
C ARG A 332 -8.86 27.64 -9.01
N LEU A 333 -8.53 27.23 -7.79
CA LEU A 333 -9.02 27.79 -6.54
C LEU A 333 -7.92 28.67 -5.94
N ASN A 334 -8.21 29.96 -5.67
CA ASN A 334 -7.29 30.86 -4.97
C ASN A 334 -7.94 31.37 -3.68
N ASP A 335 -7.62 30.73 -2.55
CA ASP A 335 -8.15 31.07 -1.23
C ASP A 335 -7.30 32.13 -0.54
N ARG A 336 -7.96 33.22 -0.09
CA ARG A 336 -7.38 34.37 0.63
C ARG A 336 -6.20 35.05 -0.06
N ASN A 337 -6.01 34.80 -1.35
CA ASN A 337 -4.82 35.15 -2.12
C ASN A 337 -3.49 34.62 -1.50
N SER A 338 -3.57 33.55 -0.71
CA SER A 338 -2.42 32.89 -0.07
C SER A 338 -2.27 31.43 -0.47
N THR A 339 -3.35 30.74 -0.84
CA THR A 339 -3.34 29.31 -1.15
C THR A 339 -4.00 29.08 -2.51
N ILE A 340 -3.19 28.69 -3.50
CA ILE A 340 -3.65 28.39 -4.86
C ILE A 340 -3.57 26.88 -5.07
N ILE A 341 -4.67 26.28 -5.56
CA ILE A 341 -4.71 24.89 -6.00
C ILE A 341 -5.30 24.85 -7.41
N ASP A 342 -4.55 24.33 -8.37
CA ASP A 342 -4.98 24.12 -9.75
C ASP A 342 -5.23 22.61 -9.97
N PHE A 343 -6.47 22.21 -10.24
CA PHE A 343 -6.84 20.84 -10.61
C PHE A 343 -6.93 20.72 -12.14
N PHE A 344 -6.24 19.75 -12.73
CA PHE A 344 -6.20 19.52 -14.18
C PHE A 344 -6.91 18.22 -14.57
N PHE A 345 -7.89 18.32 -15.44
CA PHE A 345 -8.69 17.22 -15.96
C PHE A 345 -8.35 16.92 -17.42
N ALA A 346 -8.34 15.64 -17.78
CA ALA A 346 -8.10 15.21 -19.16
C ALA A 346 -9.05 14.07 -19.57
N VAL A 347 -9.18 13.83 -20.88
CA VAL A 347 -10.01 12.76 -21.45
C VAL A 347 -9.14 11.62 -21.99
N LYS A 348 -9.30 10.41 -21.43
CA LYS A 348 -8.60 9.19 -21.84
C LYS A 348 -8.93 8.84 -23.29
N ASN A 349 -7.94 8.33 -24.03
CA ASN A 349 -8.09 7.93 -25.43
C ASN A 349 -8.49 6.45 -25.52
N THR A 350 -9.72 6.16 -25.10
CA THR A 350 -10.26 4.80 -24.91
C THR A 350 -11.60 4.63 -25.63
N SER A 351 -12.00 3.38 -25.92
CA SER A 351 -13.22 3.05 -26.67
C SER A 351 -14.52 3.58 -26.04
N SER A 352 -14.53 3.78 -24.73
CA SER A 352 -15.40 4.74 -24.05
C SER A 352 -14.56 5.93 -23.59
N GLU A 353 -14.98 7.15 -23.93
CA GLU A 353 -14.29 8.35 -23.47
C GLU A 353 -14.59 8.58 -21.99
N LYS A 354 -13.54 8.54 -21.17
CA LYS A 354 -13.59 8.85 -19.73
C LYS A 354 -12.78 10.09 -19.42
N PHE A 355 -13.28 10.96 -18.55
CA PHE A 355 -12.45 11.97 -17.90
C PHE A 355 -11.72 11.38 -16.69
N TYR A 356 -10.68 12.08 -16.24
CA TYR A 356 -9.96 11.81 -15.00
C TYR A 356 -9.24 13.08 -14.51
N LEU A 357 -8.91 13.12 -13.22
CA LEU A 357 -7.97 14.10 -12.68
C LEU A 357 -6.55 13.69 -13.10
N LYS A 358 -5.98 14.42 -14.05
CA LYS A 358 -4.62 14.25 -14.57
C LYS A 358 -3.55 14.84 -13.64
N GLY A 359 -3.86 15.92 -12.93
CA GLY A 359 -2.85 16.60 -12.13
C GLY A 359 -3.40 17.58 -11.13
N VAL A 360 -2.56 17.94 -10.16
CA VAL A 360 -2.80 19.05 -9.23
C VAL A 360 -1.50 19.81 -9.01
N ASN A 361 -1.57 21.15 -9.12
CA ASN A 361 -0.54 22.05 -8.62
C ASN A 361 -1.01 22.70 -7.31
N VAL A 362 -0.07 22.96 -6.40
CA VAL A 362 -0.32 23.65 -5.12
C VAL A 362 0.74 24.74 -4.94
N THR A 363 0.28 25.97 -4.64
CA THR A 363 1.15 27.08 -4.21
C THR A 363 0.64 27.67 -2.90
N VAL A 364 1.49 27.73 -1.87
CA VAL A 364 1.20 28.41 -0.60
C VAL A 364 2.16 29.59 -0.42
N ILE A 365 1.63 30.80 -0.54
CA ILE A 365 2.36 32.06 -0.43
C ILE A 365 2.45 32.44 1.06
N ARG A 366 3.67 32.57 1.60
CA ARG A 366 3.92 32.95 3.00
C ARG A 366 4.60 34.33 3.05
N PRO A 367 4.00 35.35 3.69
CA PRO A 367 4.51 36.73 3.66
C PRO A 367 5.97 36.95 4.08
N ALA A 368 6.53 36.07 4.93
CA ALA A 368 7.92 36.15 5.39
C ALA A 368 8.87 35.13 4.73
N ASN A 369 8.35 34.01 4.21
CA ASN A 369 9.14 32.82 3.84
C ASN A 369 8.99 32.41 2.36
N GLY A 370 8.57 33.34 1.49
CA GLY A 370 8.33 33.10 0.07
C GLY A 370 7.17 32.13 -0.21
N SER A 371 7.18 31.53 -1.41
CA SER A 371 6.16 30.57 -1.83
C SER A 371 6.63 29.13 -1.70
N LEU A 372 5.83 28.29 -1.04
CA LEU A 372 5.91 26.83 -1.11
C LEU A 372 5.16 26.36 -2.36
N TYR A 373 5.77 25.45 -3.13
CA TYR A 373 5.19 24.86 -4.35
C TYR A 373 5.33 23.34 -4.36
N ALA A 374 4.33 22.66 -4.94
CA ALA A 374 4.37 21.26 -5.34
C ALA A 374 3.43 21.02 -6.54
N ALA A 375 3.71 19.99 -7.33
CA ALA A 375 2.93 19.62 -8.49
C ALA A 375 2.98 18.12 -8.74
N ASN A 376 1.88 17.55 -9.22
CA ASN A 376 1.83 16.24 -9.86
C ASN A 376 0.99 16.37 -11.15
N ASN A 377 1.48 15.83 -12.26
CA ASN A 377 0.83 15.90 -13.58
C ASN A 377 0.59 14.52 -14.21
N SER A 378 0.71 13.46 -13.40
CA SER A 378 0.67 12.03 -13.76
C SER A 378 -0.43 11.27 -13.00
N LEU A 379 -1.39 11.99 -12.40
CA LEU A 379 -2.49 11.43 -11.62
C LEU A 379 -3.49 10.66 -12.51
N SER A 380 -4.19 9.68 -11.93
CA SER A 380 -5.35 9.02 -12.53
C SER A 380 -6.50 8.81 -11.53
N TYR A 381 -6.79 9.84 -10.73
CA TYR A 381 -7.93 9.83 -9.80
C TYR A 381 -9.24 10.22 -10.51
N TRP A 382 -10.37 9.95 -9.85
CA TRP A 382 -11.70 10.46 -10.22
C TRP A 382 -12.15 10.09 -11.64
N ASP A 383 -11.94 8.85 -12.06
CA ASP A 383 -12.30 8.42 -13.42
C ASP A 383 -13.80 8.15 -13.57
N ALA A 384 -14.42 8.83 -14.53
CA ALA A 384 -15.81 8.60 -14.91
C ALA A 384 -16.04 8.88 -16.39
N SER A 385 -17.11 8.31 -16.95
CA SER A 385 -17.49 8.52 -18.36
C SER A 385 -17.72 10.00 -18.69
N LEU A 386 -17.40 10.42 -19.92
CA LEU A 386 -17.84 11.73 -20.39
C LEU A 386 -19.36 11.85 -20.31
N GLY A 387 -19.83 13.03 -19.90
CA GLY A 387 -21.24 13.31 -19.66
C GLY A 387 -21.83 12.73 -18.38
N SER A 388 -21.06 12.07 -17.51
CA SER A 388 -21.45 11.74 -16.12
C SER A 388 -20.70 12.64 -15.10
N SER A 389 -20.97 12.46 -13.80
CA SER A 389 -20.16 13.04 -12.72
C SER A 389 -19.48 11.93 -11.90
N TYR A 390 -18.28 12.18 -11.39
CA TYR A 390 -17.66 11.35 -10.36
C TYR A 390 -18.15 11.83 -8.98
N MET A 391 -18.38 10.93 -8.03
CA MET A 391 -18.81 11.29 -6.67
C MET A 391 -18.20 10.36 -5.61
N CYS A 392 -17.66 10.93 -4.52
CA CYS A 392 -17.19 10.16 -3.38
C CYS A 392 -17.58 10.81 -2.04
N LYS A 393 -18.24 10.05 -1.18
CA LYS A 393 -18.76 10.50 0.13
C LYS A 393 -17.76 10.27 1.28
N LYS A 394 -16.82 9.33 1.09
CA LYS A 394 -15.71 9.03 2.01
C LYS A 394 -14.65 10.14 1.92
N GLU A 395 -13.82 10.28 2.94
CA GLU A 395 -12.60 11.10 2.83
C GLU A 395 -11.65 10.43 1.83
N GLU A 396 -11.22 11.16 0.81
CA GLU A 396 -10.24 10.70 -0.18
C GLU A 396 -9.01 11.61 -0.15
N THR A 397 -7.82 11.02 0.03
CA THR A 397 -6.55 11.77 0.06
C THR A 397 -5.83 11.68 -1.28
N LEU A 398 -5.80 12.80 -2.02
CA LEU A 398 -4.89 12.97 -3.13
C LEU A 398 -3.47 13.21 -2.59
N VAL A 399 -2.47 12.54 -3.15
CA VAL A 399 -1.07 12.92 -2.93
C VAL A 399 -0.58 13.77 -4.09
N VAL A 400 -0.06 14.96 -3.78
CA VAL A 400 0.64 15.80 -4.76
C VAL A 400 2.12 15.44 -4.73
N THR A 401 2.72 15.36 -3.55
CA THR A 401 4.07 14.79 -3.33
C THR A 401 4.16 14.24 -1.90
N LYS A 402 5.24 13.51 -1.57
CA LYS A 402 5.59 13.04 -0.21
C LYS A 402 5.41 14.10 0.91
N GLY A 403 5.55 15.39 0.59
CA GLY A 403 5.38 16.51 1.53
C GLY A 403 4.09 17.33 1.38
N TYR A 404 3.20 17.01 0.44
CA TYR A 404 1.96 17.76 0.16
C TYR A 404 0.81 16.81 -0.18
N ARG A 405 -0.22 16.78 0.66
CA ARG A 405 -1.42 15.94 0.49
C ARG A 405 -2.68 16.79 0.58
N ILE A 406 -3.69 16.47 -0.23
CA ILE A 406 -4.99 17.15 -0.21
C ILE A 406 -6.05 16.11 0.14
N LYS A 407 -6.63 16.22 1.34
CA LYS A 407 -7.85 15.52 1.71
C LYS A 407 -9.05 16.20 1.05
N THR A 408 -9.93 15.40 0.47
CA THR A 408 -11.17 15.84 -0.16
C THR A 408 -12.37 15.20 0.52
N PHE A 409 -13.48 15.94 0.59
CA PHE A 409 -14.67 15.60 1.36
C PHE A 409 -15.94 15.97 0.62
N ASP A 410 -16.98 15.14 0.72
CA ASP A 410 -18.27 15.30 0.02
C ASP A 410 -18.10 15.57 -1.49
N LEU A 411 -17.12 14.91 -2.09
CA LEU A 411 -16.64 15.16 -3.43
C LEU A 411 -17.70 14.81 -4.47
N ARG A 412 -17.98 15.75 -5.37
CA ARG A 412 -18.58 15.50 -6.68
C ARG A 412 -17.92 16.40 -7.72
N VAL A 413 -17.63 15.86 -8.90
CA VAL A 413 -16.98 16.63 -9.98
C VAL A 413 -17.44 16.17 -11.37
N GLN A 414 -17.60 17.14 -12.28
CA GLN A 414 -17.93 16.93 -13.69
C GLN A 414 -17.28 18.01 -14.54
N PRO A 415 -16.15 17.73 -15.21
CA PRO A 415 -15.61 18.55 -16.28
C PRO A 415 -16.31 18.24 -17.62
N PHE A 416 -16.10 19.12 -18.60
CA PHE A 416 -16.53 18.98 -19.99
C PHE A 416 -18.06 19.08 -20.18
N ASP A 417 -18.75 17.94 -20.29
CA ASP A 417 -20.15 17.85 -20.74
C ASP A 417 -21.16 18.13 -19.63
N VAL A 418 -21.06 19.31 -19.01
CA VAL A 418 -22.08 19.85 -18.10
C VAL A 418 -23.32 20.28 -18.91
N LYS A 419 -24.52 19.91 -18.44
CA LYS A 419 -25.79 20.23 -19.11
C LYS A 419 -26.73 20.93 -18.14
N GLU A 420 -27.47 21.92 -18.63
CA GLU A 420 -28.40 22.77 -17.82
C GLU A 420 -27.77 23.40 -16.56
N ASN A 421 -26.44 23.57 -16.53
CA ASN A 421 -25.67 24.00 -15.35
C ASN A 421 -25.86 23.08 -14.12
N LYS A 422 -26.10 21.77 -14.35
CA LYS A 422 -26.32 20.73 -13.33
C LYS A 422 -25.36 19.56 -13.52
N TYR A 423 -25.15 18.79 -12.45
CA TYR A 423 -24.52 17.48 -12.55
C TYR A 423 -25.42 16.46 -13.25
N SER A 424 -24.82 15.69 -14.15
CA SER A 424 -25.36 14.43 -14.67
C SER A 424 -25.36 13.33 -13.60
N THR A 425 -25.87 12.14 -13.96
CA THR A 425 -25.76 10.91 -13.17
C THR A 425 -24.38 10.74 -12.52
N ALA A 426 -24.35 10.37 -11.25
CA ALA A 426 -23.10 10.12 -10.53
C ALA A 426 -22.64 8.67 -10.71
N GLN A 427 -21.35 8.51 -11.01
CA GLN A 427 -20.60 7.28 -10.82
C GLN A 427 -19.94 7.39 -9.44
N GLU A 428 -20.37 6.57 -8.48
CA GLU A 428 -19.80 6.61 -7.12
C GLU A 428 -18.45 5.90 -7.06
N CYS A 429 -17.58 6.35 -6.15
CA CYS A 429 -16.32 5.67 -5.85
C CYS A 429 -16.57 4.27 -5.27
N SER A 430 -15.76 3.29 -5.68
CA SER A 430 -15.87 1.91 -5.18
C SER A 430 -15.67 1.85 -3.66
N ILE A 431 -16.45 1.00 -3.00
CA ILE A 431 -16.43 0.81 -1.55
C ILE A 431 -15.69 -0.49 -1.23
N ASP A 432 -14.67 -0.43 -0.37
CA ASP A 432 -14.22 -1.62 0.36
C ASP A 432 -15.32 -2.01 1.35
N ASP A 433 -16.03 -3.09 1.07
CA ASP A 433 -17.41 -3.25 1.49
C ASP A 433 -17.58 -3.71 2.96
N ASP A 434 -17.57 -2.74 3.90
CA ASP A 434 -18.04 -2.93 5.29
C ASP A 434 -19.44 -3.60 5.34
N THR A 435 -20.27 -3.37 4.31
CA THR A 435 -21.58 -3.98 4.10
C THR A 435 -21.54 -5.51 4.00
N ILE A 436 -20.48 -6.08 3.41
CA ILE A 436 -20.30 -7.54 3.21
C ILE A 436 -19.81 -8.21 4.50
N LEU A 437 -19.12 -7.48 5.38
CA LEU A 437 -18.61 -8.02 6.64
C LEU A 437 -19.76 -8.44 7.60
N ILE A 438 -20.87 -7.70 7.62
CA ILE A 438 -21.99 -7.93 8.54
C ILE A 438 -22.69 -9.29 8.27
N PRO A 439 -23.11 -9.63 7.03
CA PRO A 439 -23.62 -10.97 6.71
C PRO A 439 -22.66 -12.11 7.08
N ILE A 440 -21.35 -11.94 6.88
CA ILE A 440 -20.34 -12.96 7.17
C ILE A 440 -20.17 -13.15 8.68
N ALA A 441 -20.16 -12.06 9.46
CA ALA A 441 -20.11 -12.11 10.93
C ALA A 441 -21.36 -12.78 11.52
N VAL A 442 -22.55 -12.53 10.97
CA VAL A 442 -23.79 -13.19 11.41
C VAL A 442 -23.81 -14.67 11.00
N GLY A 443 -23.39 -15.00 9.78
CA GLY A 443 -23.33 -16.38 9.29
C GLY A 443 -22.37 -17.25 10.11
N THR A 444 -21.15 -16.76 10.39
CA THR A 444 -20.17 -17.48 11.22
C THR A 444 -20.66 -17.69 12.65
N ALA A 445 -21.29 -16.69 13.27
CA ALA A 445 -21.87 -16.82 14.61
C ALA A 445 -22.97 -17.90 14.68
N LEU A 446 -23.85 -17.98 13.67
CA LEU A 446 -24.91 -19.00 13.59
C LEU A 446 -24.34 -20.42 13.44
N VAL A 447 -23.32 -20.62 12.60
CA VAL A 447 -22.65 -21.93 12.44
C VAL A 447 -22.01 -22.39 13.75
N ILE A 448 -21.31 -21.50 14.47
CA ILE A 448 -20.70 -21.81 15.77
C ILE A 448 -21.76 -22.25 16.80
N LEU A 449 -22.90 -21.54 16.86
CA LEU A 449 -24.00 -21.87 17.77
C LEU A 449 -24.58 -23.27 17.49
N ILE A 450 -24.77 -23.62 16.22
CA ILE A 450 -25.26 -24.95 15.82
C ILE A 450 -24.28 -26.06 16.24
N VAL A 451 -22.97 -25.86 16.02
CA VAL A 451 -21.93 -26.84 16.43
C VAL A 451 -21.94 -27.06 17.95
N ILE A 452 -22.09 -26.01 18.75
CA ILE A 452 -22.18 -26.11 20.22
C ILE A 452 -23.41 -26.94 20.65
N ILE A 453 -24.57 -26.71 20.03
CA ILE A 453 -25.81 -27.45 20.33
C ILE A 453 -25.64 -28.94 19.97
N VAL A 454 -25.04 -29.25 18.82
CA VAL A 454 -24.77 -30.64 18.40
C VAL A 454 -23.80 -31.33 19.36
N PHE A 455 -22.72 -30.66 19.79
CA PHE A 455 -21.79 -31.22 20.79
C PHE A 455 -22.47 -31.49 22.13
N ALA A 456 -23.30 -30.55 22.62
CA ALA A 456 -24.06 -30.73 23.86
C ALA A 456 -25.03 -31.93 23.76
N TYR A 457 -25.73 -32.07 22.63
CA TYR A 457 -26.62 -33.21 22.37
C TYR A 457 -25.87 -34.54 22.33
N LEU A 458 -24.71 -34.62 21.65
CA LEU A 458 -23.90 -35.84 21.57
C LEU A 458 -23.35 -36.26 22.94
N ILE A 459 -22.91 -35.30 23.76
CA ILE A 459 -22.44 -35.55 25.13
C ILE A 459 -23.61 -36.01 26.02
N GLY A 460 -24.78 -35.37 25.91
CA GLY A 460 -26.00 -35.77 26.62
C GLY A 460 -26.43 -37.19 26.27
N ARG A 461 -26.50 -37.51 24.97
CA ARG A 461 -26.84 -38.86 24.48
C ARG A 461 -25.84 -39.92 24.93
N ARG A 462 -24.54 -39.60 25.03
CA ARG A 462 -23.52 -40.51 25.59
C ARG A 462 -23.72 -40.84 27.08
N LYS A 463 -24.39 -39.98 27.86
CA LYS A 463 -24.72 -40.25 29.28
C LYS A 463 -26.01 -41.08 29.47
N GLY A 464 -26.79 -41.35 28.42
CA GLY A 464 -28.08 -42.04 28.52
C GLY A 464 -28.03 -43.57 28.70
N TYR A 465 -26.85 -44.20 28.71
CA TYR A 465 -26.69 -45.67 28.62
C TYR A 465 -25.94 -46.30 29.81
N GLY A 466 -26.04 -45.72 31.01
CA GLY A 466 -25.41 -46.27 32.22
C GLY A 466 -26.30 -46.16 33.45
N GLY A 467 -27.17 -47.16 33.69
CA GLY A 467 -28.08 -47.09 34.84
C GLY A 467 -29.19 -48.12 34.96
N TYR A 468 -28.95 -49.41 34.70
CA TYR A 468 -29.79 -50.48 35.28
C TYR A 468 -28.89 -51.61 35.78
N GLN A 469 -28.90 -51.82 37.09
CA GLN A 469 -28.21 -52.92 37.78
C GLN A 469 -29.29 -53.83 38.34
N THR A 470 -29.31 -55.09 37.92
CA THR A 470 -30.25 -56.09 38.42
C THR A 470 -29.80 -56.64 39.78
N LEU A 471 -30.74 -56.76 40.70
CA LEU A 471 -30.65 -57.61 41.89
C LEU A 471 -30.80 -59.09 41.50
#